data_AF-A0A9P5Y3G1-F1
#
_entry.id   AF-A0A9P5Y3G1-F1
#
_cell.length_a   1.000
_cell.length_b   1.000
_cell.length_c   1.000
_cell.angle_alpha   90.00
_cell.angle_beta   90.00
_cell.angle_gamma   90.00
#
_symmetry.space_group_name_H-M   'P 1'
#
loop_
_entity.id
_entity.type
_entity.pdbx_description
1 polymer ?
#
loop_
_entity_poly.entity_id
_entity_poly.type
_entity_poly.pdbx_seq_one_letter_code
_entity_poly.pdbx_strand_id
1 'polypeptide(L)'
;MDDPNLRSTFEQPPPPSEISTLGLSLDEIRENIQRLRDEISASLPANQLTFSQITELLESLPRLTEREILDLGHDSLCPICLNPLLAIFAEEEMAGVMDSPAHPTEELGVTILSQPWQCGHVFCRRDISKWIQEAHDSCPMCRNLLVKTTASLETPAVTDAPRINPESPLDEIERQIGFHIDLLRSRLQDTPLMFLNGVYDERISSSDEGGPDDRSTYSGMYS
;
A
#
# COMPACT_ATOMS: atom_id res chain seq x y z
N MET A 1 -53.15 -50.73 -26.27
CA MET A 1 -52.85 -51.43 -25.00
C MET A 1 -52.39 -50.35 -24.07
N ASP A 2 -53.38 -49.69 -23.47
CA ASP A 2 -53.23 -48.51 -22.64
C ASP A 2 -53.26 -49.00 -21.20
N ASP A 3 -52.15 -48.85 -20.48
CA ASP A 3 -52.03 -49.22 -19.08
C ASP A 3 -52.54 -48.08 -18.19
N PRO A 4 -53.67 -48.24 -17.47
CA PRO A 4 -54.31 -47.17 -16.72
C PRO A 4 -53.82 -47.06 -15.27
N ASN A 5 -52.61 -47.54 -14.94
CA ASN A 5 -52.24 -47.79 -13.54
C ASN A 5 -50.94 -47.12 -13.06
N LEU A 6 -50.74 -45.85 -13.42
CA LEU A 6 -49.80 -44.97 -12.71
C LEU A 6 -50.56 -44.07 -11.75
N ARG A 7 -51.13 -44.68 -10.71
CA ARG A 7 -51.55 -43.96 -9.49
C ARG A 7 -50.28 -43.49 -8.79
N SER A 8 -49.87 -42.27 -9.11
CA SER A 8 -48.88 -41.50 -8.37
C SER A 8 -49.34 -41.36 -6.92
N THR A 9 -48.77 -42.18 -6.04
CA THR A 9 -48.77 -41.95 -4.60
C THR A 9 -47.98 -40.67 -4.35
N PHE A 10 -48.71 -39.55 -4.29
CA PHE A 10 -48.24 -38.31 -3.70
C PHE A 10 -48.01 -38.59 -2.20
N GLU A 11 -46.79 -39.00 -1.85
CA GLU A 11 -46.32 -38.97 -0.47
C GLU A 11 -46.34 -37.51 -0.01
N GLN A 12 -47.29 -37.22 0.88
CA GLN A 12 -47.44 -35.94 1.51
C GLN A 12 -46.20 -35.69 2.36
N PRO A 13 -45.44 -34.61 2.14
CA PRO A 13 -44.24 -34.33 2.90
C PRO A 13 -44.59 -34.24 4.39
N PRO A 14 -43.78 -34.84 5.29
CA PRO A 14 -44.03 -34.76 6.72
C PRO A 14 -44.15 -33.29 7.13
N PRO A 15 -45.04 -32.97 8.09
CA PRO A 15 -45.19 -31.60 8.57
C PRO A 15 -43.83 -31.10 9.09
N PRO A 16 -43.47 -29.84 8.80
CA PRO A 16 -42.21 -29.27 9.27
C PRO A 16 -42.20 -29.40 10.79
N SER A 17 -41.32 -30.27 11.28
CA SER A 17 -41.03 -30.36 12.70
C SER A 17 -40.64 -28.96 13.14
N GLU A 18 -41.32 -28.45 14.16
CA GLU A 18 -41.08 -27.13 14.73
C GLU A 18 -39.61 -27.04 15.13
N ILE A 19 -38.80 -26.50 14.21
CA ILE A 19 -37.43 -26.10 14.49
C ILE A 19 -37.62 -25.02 15.53
N SER A 20 -37.36 -25.37 16.79
CA SER A 20 -37.27 -24.44 17.90
C SER A 20 -36.16 -23.47 17.57
N THR A 21 -36.51 -22.41 16.85
CA THR A 21 -35.71 -21.22 16.67
C THR A 21 -35.55 -20.66 18.08
N LEU A 22 -34.44 -21.00 18.72
CA LEU A 22 -33.95 -20.30 19.90
C LEU A 22 -33.97 -18.82 19.54
N GLY A 23 -34.98 -18.13 20.07
CA GLY A 23 -35.26 -16.73 19.79
C GLY A 23 -34.23 -15.87 20.46
N LEU A 24 -33.04 -15.82 19.86
CA LEU A 24 -32.09 -14.77 20.16
C LEU A 24 -32.74 -13.45 19.76
N SER A 25 -32.88 -12.56 20.74
CA SER A 25 -33.38 -11.22 20.50
C SER A 25 -32.47 -10.50 19.50
N LEU A 26 -33.05 -9.58 18.72
CA LEU A 26 -32.29 -8.79 17.75
C LEU A 26 -31.18 -7.98 18.42
N ASP A 27 -31.38 -7.61 19.69
CA ASP A 27 -30.40 -6.94 20.52
C ASP A 27 -29.24 -7.86 20.93
N GLU A 28 -29.50 -9.11 21.33
CA GLU A 28 -28.43 -10.10 21.60
C GLU A 28 -27.61 -10.41 20.34
N ILE A 29 -28.24 -10.45 19.17
CA ILE A 29 -27.54 -10.62 17.89
C ILE A 29 -26.63 -9.42 17.62
N ARG A 30 -27.12 -8.19 17.84
CA ARG A 30 -26.33 -6.97 17.66
C ARG A 30 -25.14 -6.94 18.62
N GLU A 31 -25.36 -7.27 19.89
CA GLU A 31 -24.32 -7.25 20.92
C GLU A 31 -23.24 -8.32 20.64
N ASN A 32 -23.64 -9.52 20.21
CA ASN A 32 -22.69 -10.56 19.78
C ASN A 32 -21.87 -10.14 18.57
N ILE A 33 -22.48 -9.48 17.57
CA ILE A 33 -21.74 -8.97 16.40
C ILE A 33 -20.74 -7.89 16.83
N GLN A 34 -21.13 -7.02 17.76
CA GLN A 34 -20.25 -5.97 18.27
C GLN A 34 -19.05 -6.57 19.01
N ARG A 35 -19.31 -7.54 19.89
CA ARG A 35 -18.25 -8.22 20.66
C ARG A 35 -17.28 -8.99 19.76
N LEU A 36 -17.78 -9.71 18.76
CA LEU A 36 -16.93 -10.40 17.79
C LEU A 36 -16.06 -9.43 16.99
N ARG A 37 -16.59 -8.27 16.61
CA ARG A 37 -15.81 -7.22 15.95
C ARG A 37 -14.68 -6.72 16.85
N ASP A 38 -14.94 -6.49 18.13
CA ASP A 38 -13.94 -6.00 19.08
C ASP A 38 -12.85 -7.05 19.36
N GLU A 39 -13.23 -8.33 19.51
CA GLU A 39 -12.28 -9.45 19.68
C GLU A 39 -11.38 -9.64 18.44
N ILE A 40 -11.93 -9.52 17.23
CA ILE A 40 -11.16 -9.56 15.99
C ILE A 40 -10.22 -8.35 15.92
N SER A 41 -10.71 -7.15 16.22
CA SER A 41 -9.89 -5.94 16.22
C SER A 41 -8.73 -6.02 17.22
N ALA A 42 -8.92 -6.67 18.37
CA ALA A 42 -7.89 -6.82 19.40
C ALA A 42 -6.87 -7.92 19.08
N SER A 43 -7.24 -8.90 18.24
CA SER A 43 -6.37 -10.02 17.85
C SER A 43 -5.60 -9.78 16.55
N LEU A 44 -6.00 -8.79 15.76
CA LEU A 44 -5.23 -8.37 14.60
C LEU A 44 -3.92 -7.72 15.07
N PRO A 45 -2.78 -8.05 14.43
CA PRO A 45 -1.53 -7.34 14.71
C PRO A 45 -1.74 -5.86 14.41
N ALA A 46 -1.14 -4.99 15.22
CA ALA A 46 -1.40 -3.55 15.32
C ALA A 46 -1.20 -2.71 14.03
N ASN A 47 -0.98 -3.34 12.87
CA ASN A 47 -0.65 -2.70 11.61
C ASN A 47 -1.51 -3.18 10.43
N GLN A 48 -2.70 -3.76 10.67
CA GLN A 48 -3.59 -4.21 9.59
C GLN A 48 -4.76 -3.25 9.38
N LEU A 49 -4.92 -2.80 8.14
CA LEU A 49 -6.07 -2.00 7.72
C LEU A 49 -7.33 -2.88 7.61
N THR A 50 -8.47 -2.35 8.06
CA THR A 50 -9.77 -2.98 7.80
C THR A 50 -10.17 -2.81 6.33
N PHE A 51 -10.99 -3.71 5.79
CA PHE A 51 -11.46 -3.63 4.40
C PHE A 51 -12.11 -2.27 4.05
N SER A 52 -12.93 -1.72 4.96
CA SER A 52 -13.55 -0.40 4.77
C SER A 52 -12.53 0.73 4.71
N GLN A 53 -11.45 0.65 5.49
CA GLN A 53 -10.37 1.64 5.45
C GLN A 53 -9.57 1.51 4.17
N ILE A 54 -9.32 0.29 3.69
CA ILE A 54 -8.63 0.04 2.41
C ILE A 54 -9.40 0.72 1.28
N THR A 55 -10.72 0.48 1.16
CA THR A 55 -11.53 1.06 0.09
C THR A 55 -11.56 2.58 0.17
N GLU A 56 -11.80 3.14 1.36
CA GLU A 56 -11.82 4.59 1.57
C GLU A 56 -10.47 5.23 1.20
N LEU A 57 -9.37 4.58 1.58
CA LEU A 57 -8.04 5.09 1.30
C LEU A 57 -7.74 5.09 -0.19
N LEU A 58 -8.05 3.99 -0.90
CA LEU A 58 -7.88 3.87 -2.35
C LEU A 58 -8.72 4.90 -3.13
N GLU A 59 -9.96 5.13 -2.72
CA GLU A 59 -10.85 6.13 -3.32
C GLU A 59 -10.35 7.56 -3.09
N SER A 60 -9.72 7.81 -1.93
CA SER A 60 -9.18 9.13 -1.57
C SER A 60 -7.85 9.49 -2.24
N LEU A 61 -7.19 8.55 -2.92
CA LEU A 61 -5.89 8.78 -3.55
C LEU A 61 -6.03 9.75 -4.74
N PRO A 62 -5.42 10.96 -4.67
CA PRO A 62 -5.49 11.92 -5.76
C PRO A 62 -4.69 11.42 -6.96
N ARG A 63 -5.22 11.64 -8.16
CA ARG A 63 -4.46 11.41 -9.40
C ARG A 63 -3.67 12.67 -9.71
N LEU A 64 -2.37 12.53 -9.89
CA LEU A 64 -1.51 13.63 -10.34
C LEU A 64 -1.52 13.71 -11.86
N THR A 65 -1.39 14.93 -12.36
CA THR A 65 -1.13 15.23 -13.76
C THR A 65 0.37 15.39 -14.00
N GLU A 66 0.80 15.22 -15.25
CA GLU A 66 2.21 15.38 -15.64
C GLU A 66 2.78 16.76 -15.23
N ARG A 67 1.97 17.82 -15.38
CA ARG A 67 2.35 19.19 -15.01
C ARG A 67 2.66 19.32 -13.52
N GLU A 68 1.84 18.71 -12.66
CA GLU A 68 2.05 18.76 -11.21
C GLU A 68 3.35 18.07 -10.80
N ILE A 69 3.79 17.03 -11.51
CA ILE A 69 5.08 16.37 -11.24
C ILE A 69 6.25 17.26 -11.68
N LEU A 70 6.14 17.89 -12.85
CA LEU A 70 7.15 18.83 -13.32
C LEU A 70 7.30 20.02 -12.36
N ASP A 71 6.18 20.52 -11.82
CA ASP A 71 6.18 21.60 -10.83
C ASP A 71 6.81 21.19 -9.50
N LEU A 72 6.67 19.92 -9.10
CA LEU A 72 7.37 19.34 -7.94
C LEU A 72 8.88 19.20 -8.17
N GLY A 73 9.37 19.35 -9.42
CA GLY A 73 10.79 19.29 -9.77
C GLY A 73 11.41 17.91 -9.54
N HIS A 74 10.61 16.86 -9.62
CA HIS A 74 11.05 15.49 -9.38
C HIS A 74 11.05 14.69 -10.69
N ASP A 75 12.22 14.43 -11.26
CA ASP A 75 12.45 13.34 -12.22
C ASP A 75 12.44 11.98 -11.50
N SER A 76 11.48 11.78 -10.58
CA SER A 76 11.50 10.65 -9.67
C SER A 76 11.06 9.37 -10.39
N LEU A 77 11.65 8.26 -9.94
CA LEU A 77 11.18 6.92 -10.22
C LEU A 77 10.13 6.56 -9.16
N CYS A 78 9.16 5.73 -9.51
CA CYS A 78 8.30 5.13 -8.49
C CYS A 78 9.18 4.31 -7.52
N PRO A 79 9.15 4.56 -6.20
CA PRO A 79 10.01 3.85 -5.25
C PRO A 79 9.75 2.35 -5.14
N ILE A 80 8.61 1.86 -5.66
CA ILE A 80 8.17 0.47 -5.55
C ILE A 80 8.58 -0.32 -6.82
N CYS A 81 8.08 0.05 -8.00
CA CYS A 81 8.46 -0.61 -9.26
C CYS A 81 9.72 -0.07 -9.94
N LEU A 82 10.27 1.06 -9.48
CA LEU A 82 11.43 1.74 -10.08
C LEU A 82 11.22 2.24 -11.51
N ASN A 83 9.96 2.29 -11.99
CA ASN A 83 9.64 2.86 -13.29
C ASN A 83 9.63 4.40 -13.24
N PRO A 84 10.13 5.09 -14.29
CA PRO A 84 9.99 6.54 -14.40
C PRO A 84 8.53 6.97 -14.37
N LEU A 85 8.21 8.01 -13.60
CA LEU A 85 6.82 8.49 -13.49
C LEU A 85 6.26 8.96 -14.84
N LEU A 86 7.11 9.55 -15.69
CA LEU A 86 6.74 9.92 -17.07
C LEU A 86 6.38 8.71 -17.94
N ALA A 87 7.05 7.57 -17.75
CA ALA A 87 6.72 6.34 -18.48
C ALA A 87 5.35 5.80 -18.06
N ILE A 88 5.00 5.94 -16.77
CA ILE A 88 3.70 5.55 -16.24
C ILE A 88 2.58 6.45 -16.81
N PHE A 89 2.83 7.75 -17.00
CA PHE A 89 1.89 8.63 -17.70
C PHE A 89 1.68 8.24 -19.16
N ALA A 90 2.76 7.93 -19.87
CA ALA A 90 2.66 7.46 -21.25
C ALA A 90 1.84 6.16 -21.34
N GLU A 91 1.99 5.25 -20.36
CA GLU A 91 1.16 4.04 -20.25
C GLU A 91 -0.33 4.37 -20.02
N GLU A 92 -0.63 5.32 -19.14
CA GLU A 92 -2.01 5.78 -18.89
C GLU A 92 -2.65 6.40 -20.15
N GLU A 93 -1.93 7.27 -20.86
CA GLU A 93 -2.40 7.88 -22.11
C GLU A 93 -2.63 6.82 -23.19
N MET A 94 -1.67 5.93 -23.40
CA MET A 94 -1.79 4.84 -24.37
C MET A 94 -2.95 3.89 -24.04
N ALA A 95 -3.15 3.56 -22.76
CA ALA A 95 -4.25 2.71 -22.34
C ALA A 95 -5.61 3.37 -22.59
N GLY A 96 -5.72 4.68 -22.35
CA GLY A 96 -6.92 5.45 -22.63
C GLY A 96 -7.23 5.58 -24.13
N VAL A 97 -6.21 5.66 -25.00
CA VAL A 97 -6.40 5.73 -26.46
C VAL A 97 -6.75 4.36 -27.05
N MET A 98 -6.14 3.30 -26.54
CA MET A 98 -6.27 1.95 -27.10
C MET A 98 -7.44 1.14 -26.51
N ASP A 99 -8.20 1.70 -25.56
CA ASP A 99 -9.28 1.03 -24.82
C ASP A 99 -8.87 -0.40 -24.38
N SER A 100 -7.60 -0.56 -23.99
CA SER A 100 -7.03 -1.89 -23.78
C SER A 100 -7.65 -2.52 -22.52
N PRO A 101 -8.31 -3.69 -22.63
CA PRO A 101 -8.94 -4.35 -21.48
C PRO A 101 -7.91 -4.96 -20.52
N ALA A 102 -6.61 -4.85 -20.81
CA ALA A 102 -5.57 -5.49 -20.03
C ALA A 102 -5.41 -4.91 -18.62
N HIS A 103 -5.70 -3.62 -18.44
CA HIS A 103 -5.53 -2.94 -17.15
C HIS A 103 -6.73 -2.03 -16.82
N PRO A 104 -7.29 -2.13 -15.61
CA PRO A 104 -8.35 -1.22 -15.17
C PRO A 104 -7.80 0.20 -15.12
N THR A 105 -8.54 1.14 -15.71
CA THR A 105 -8.12 2.53 -15.82
C THR A 105 -7.92 3.19 -14.45
N GLU A 106 -8.53 2.67 -13.40
CA GLU A 106 -8.46 3.16 -12.02
C GLU A 106 -7.07 2.95 -11.40
N GLU A 107 -6.34 1.92 -11.82
CA GLU A 107 -5.02 1.56 -11.30
C GLU A 107 -3.86 2.22 -12.06
N LEU A 108 -4.15 2.89 -13.18
CA LEU A 108 -3.16 3.59 -13.98
C LEU A 108 -2.85 4.99 -13.44
N GLY A 109 -1.70 5.51 -13.84
CA GLY A 109 -1.24 6.86 -13.49
C GLY A 109 -0.43 6.94 -12.20
N VAL A 110 -0.25 8.17 -11.73
CA VAL A 110 0.59 8.51 -10.58
C VAL A 110 -0.27 9.15 -9.49
N THR A 111 0.08 8.89 -8.23
CA THR A 111 -0.63 9.43 -7.07
C THR A 111 0.36 9.91 -6.01
N ILE A 112 -0.11 10.83 -5.16
CA ILE A 112 0.62 11.38 -4.03
C ILE A 112 -0.18 11.20 -2.74
N LEU A 113 0.51 10.90 -1.65
CA LEU A 113 -0.10 10.83 -0.33
C LEU A 113 -0.28 12.24 0.26
N SER A 114 -1.33 12.97 -0.19
CA SER A 114 -1.51 14.41 0.06
C SER A 114 -2.25 14.78 1.35
N GLN A 115 -2.75 13.82 2.12
CA GLN A 115 -3.48 14.14 3.35
C GLN A 115 -2.56 14.81 4.38
N PRO A 116 -3.07 15.65 5.30
CA PRO A 116 -2.22 16.41 6.21
C PRO A 116 -1.43 15.55 7.22
N TRP A 117 -1.86 14.31 7.48
CA TRP A 117 -1.12 13.33 8.29
C TRP A 117 -0.22 12.42 7.45
N GLN A 118 -0.34 12.48 6.12
CA GLN A 118 0.46 11.70 5.19
C GLN A 118 1.76 12.42 4.83
N CYS A 119 2.70 11.68 4.27
CA CYS A 119 4.08 12.11 4.05
C CYS A 119 4.33 12.84 2.72
N GLY A 120 3.35 12.93 1.82
CA GLY A 120 3.54 13.58 0.51
C GLY A 120 4.40 12.79 -0.49
N HIS A 121 4.61 11.49 -0.27
CA HIS A 121 5.39 10.67 -1.20
C HIS A 121 4.58 10.27 -2.43
N VAL A 122 5.26 10.20 -3.58
CA VAL A 122 4.68 9.95 -4.90
C VAL A 122 4.95 8.51 -5.34
N PHE A 123 3.93 7.84 -5.87
CA PHE A 123 3.98 6.45 -6.31
C PHE A 123 3.16 6.25 -7.57
N CYS A 124 3.44 5.19 -8.34
CA CYS A 124 2.48 4.73 -9.34
C CYS A 124 1.25 4.16 -8.62
N ARG A 125 0.07 4.40 -9.20
CA ARG A 125 -1.19 4.07 -8.53
C ARG A 125 -1.38 2.56 -8.36
N ARG A 126 -0.94 1.77 -9.33
CA ARG A 126 -0.95 0.29 -9.30
C ARG A 126 -0.27 -0.27 -8.06
N ASP A 127 0.98 0.12 -7.81
CA ASP A 127 1.78 -0.48 -6.74
C ASP A 127 1.34 -0.02 -5.35
N ILE A 128 1.04 1.27 -5.17
CA ILE A 128 0.56 1.74 -3.87
C ILE A 128 -0.82 1.17 -3.56
N SER A 129 -1.68 0.99 -4.58
CA SER A 129 -2.99 0.34 -4.38
C SER A 129 -2.83 -1.10 -3.93
N LYS A 130 -1.94 -1.86 -4.59
CA LYS A 130 -1.62 -3.22 -4.17
C LYS A 130 -1.06 -3.28 -2.75
N TRP A 131 -0.17 -2.35 -2.39
CA TRP A 131 0.37 -2.24 -1.04
C TRP A 131 -0.72 -2.03 0.02
N ILE A 132 -1.68 -1.13 -0.25
CA ILE A 132 -2.80 -0.88 0.67
C ILE A 132 -3.74 -2.08 0.73
N GLN A 133 -4.00 -2.76 -0.40
CA GLN A 133 -4.83 -3.97 -0.47
C GLN A 133 -4.23 -5.15 0.28
N GLU A 134 -2.90 -5.26 0.35
CA GLU A 134 -2.17 -6.22 1.21
C GLU A 134 -2.26 -5.88 2.71
N ALA A 135 -3.11 -4.91 3.07
CA ALA A 135 -3.39 -4.44 4.42
C ALA A 135 -2.20 -3.76 5.13
N HIS A 136 -1.23 -3.26 4.38
CA HIS A 136 -0.16 -2.44 4.95
C HIS A 136 -0.66 -1.03 5.26
N ASP A 137 -0.52 -0.61 6.50
CA ASP A 137 -1.00 0.68 7.00
C ASP A 137 0.03 1.81 6.95
N SER A 138 1.23 1.55 6.41
CA SER A 138 2.37 2.47 6.43
C SER A 138 2.93 2.75 5.04
N CYS A 139 3.47 3.95 4.85
CA CYS A 139 4.10 4.37 3.60
C CYS A 139 5.38 3.54 3.32
N PRO A 140 5.57 2.97 2.11
CA PRO A 140 6.76 2.19 1.76
C PRO A 140 8.09 2.92 1.94
N MET A 141 8.11 4.25 1.76
CA MET A 141 9.34 5.06 1.84
C MET A 141 9.70 5.51 3.24
N CYS A 142 8.73 5.95 4.04
CA CYS A 142 9.01 6.59 5.34
C CYS A 142 8.35 5.92 6.53
N ARG A 143 7.53 4.88 6.29
CA ARG A 143 6.79 4.14 7.31
C ARG A 143 5.80 4.98 8.14
N ASN A 144 5.48 6.20 7.71
CA ASN A 144 4.39 6.97 8.30
C ASN A 144 3.04 6.30 8.02
N LEU A 145 2.12 6.39 8.97
CA LEU A 145 0.79 5.80 8.86
C LEU A 145 -0.04 6.47 7.76
N LEU A 146 -0.73 5.65 6.97
CA LEU A 146 -1.59 6.09 5.88
C LEU A 146 -2.97 6.54 6.39
N VAL A 147 -3.42 5.97 7.52
CA VAL A 147 -4.72 6.25 8.14
C VAL A 147 -4.56 7.18 9.34
N LYS A 148 -5.54 8.07 9.52
CA LYS A 148 -5.62 8.96 10.67
C LYS A 148 -5.90 8.15 11.94
N THR A 149 -4.94 8.07 12.84
CA THR A 149 -5.17 7.55 14.19
C THR A 149 -6.05 8.55 14.95
N THR A 150 -7.34 8.26 15.07
CA THR A 150 -8.31 9.08 15.83
C THR A 150 -8.01 9.11 17.34
N ALA A 151 -7.08 8.28 17.83
CA ALA A 151 -6.70 8.22 19.24
C ALA A 151 -5.80 9.37 19.72
N SER A 152 -5.36 10.30 18.85
CA SER A 152 -4.42 11.38 19.23
C SER A 152 -5.03 12.80 19.15
N LEU A 153 -6.28 12.96 19.59
CA LEU A 153 -6.88 14.30 19.79
C LEU A 153 -7.53 14.51 21.16
N GLU A 154 -7.32 13.60 22.10
CA GLU A 154 -7.51 13.88 23.51
C GLU A 154 -6.14 13.86 24.19
N THR A 155 -5.36 14.92 23.95
CA THR A 155 -4.47 15.39 25.01
C THR A 155 -5.38 16.10 26.00
N PRO A 156 -5.82 15.46 27.13
CA PRO A 156 -6.40 16.26 28.19
C PRO A 156 -5.35 17.31 28.53
N ALA A 157 -5.76 18.57 28.54
CA ALA A 157 -4.95 19.66 29.01
C ALA A 157 -4.44 19.29 30.42
N VAL A 158 -3.20 18.81 30.51
CA VAL A 158 -2.50 18.63 31.77
C VAL A 158 -2.11 20.05 32.22
N THR A 159 -3.08 20.73 32.81
CA THR A 159 -2.83 21.63 33.93
C THR A 159 -2.01 20.87 34.97
N ASP A 160 -0.97 21.53 35.47
CA ASP A 160 0.09 21.05 36.37
C ASP A 160 1.24 20.28 35.72
N ALA A 161 2.20 21.08 35.22
CA ALA A 161 3.59 20.68 35.10
C ALA A 161 4.11 20.11 36.44
N PRO A 162 4.51 18.83 36.53
CA PRO A 162 5.32 18.38 37.64
C PRO A 162 6.66 19.10 37.53
N ARG A 163 7.05 19.80 38.61
CA ARG A 163 8.37 20.42 38.75
C ARG A 163 9.43 19.35 38.47
N ILE A 164 10.12 19.48 37.33
CA ILE A 164 11.25 18.65 36.96
C ILE A 164 12.30 18.82 38.06
N ASN A 165 12.58 17.76 38.81
CA ASN A 165 13.71 17.71 39.73
C ASN A 165 14.98 17.66 38.87
N PRO A 166 15.89 18.66 38.97
CA PRO A 166 17.09 18.77 38.14
C PRO A 166 18.20 17.76 38.47
N GLU A 167 17.87 16.70 39.22
CA GLU A 167 18.82 15.65 39.64
C GLU A 167 18.35 14.26 39.19
N SER A 168 17.63 14.19 38.06
CA SER A 168 17.27 12.90 37.46
C SER A 168 18.49 12.27 36.77
N PRO A 169 18.86 11.01 37.09
CA PRO A 169 19.98 10.31 36.46
C PRO A 169 19.81 10.08 34.95
N LEU A 170 18.64 10.40 34.37
CA LEU A 170 18.39 10.38 32.93
C LEU A 170 19.08 11.54 32.18
N ASP A 171 19.24 12.70 32.80
CA ASP A 171 19.91 13.85 32.17
C ASP A 171 21.41 13.60 31.94
N GLU A 172 22.04 12.81 32.82
CA GLU A 172 23.44 12.40 32.66
C GLU A 172 23.60 11.42 31.48
N ILE A 173 22.62 10.53 31.29
CA ILE A 173 22.61 9.58 30.17
C ILE A 173 22.43 10.33 28.84
N GLU A 174 21.53 11.30 28.77
CA GLU A 174 21.37 12.12 27.55
C GLU A 174 22.62 12.91 27.21
N ARG A 175 23.31 13.51 28.21
CA ARG A 175 24.59 14.20 27.99
C ARG A 175 25.68 13.24 27.51
N GLN A 176 25.72 12.03 28.06
CA GLN A 176 26.70 11.02 27.69
C GLN A 176 26.48 10.47 26.27
N ILE A 177 25.22 10.33 25.85
CA ILE A 177 24.85 9.94 24.48
C ILE A 177 25.18 11.08 23.49
N GLY A 178 24.84 12.33 23.83
CA GLY A 178 25.14 13.50 22.99
C GLY A 178 26.64 13.61 22.69
N PHE A 179 27.49 13.44 23.71
CA PHE A 179 28.95 13.44 23.54
C PHE A 179 29.46 12.33 22.61
N HIS A 180 28.86 11.13 22.68
CA HIS A 180 29.23 10.02 21.80
C HIS A 180 28.84 10.26 20.34
N ILE A 181 27.67 10.87 20.10
CA ILE A 181 27.19 11.19 18.76
C ILE A 181 28.11 12.23 18.09
N ASP A 182 28.50 13.29 18.83
CA ASP A 182 29.40 14.32 18.30
C ASP A 182 30.81 13.75 18.03
N LEU A 183 31.32 12.87 18.88
CA LEU A 183 32.60 12.20 18.67
C LEU A 183 32.60 11.33 17.40
N LEU A 184 31.50 10.60 17.14
CA LEU A 184 31.35 9.80 15.92
C LEU A 184 31.25 10.69 14.67
N ARG A 185 30.55 11.83 14.77
CA ARG A 185 30.44 12.81 13.67
C ARG A 185 31.80 13.43 13.33
N SER A 186 32.60 13.83 14.31
CA SER A 186 33.96 14.36 14.06
C SER A 186 34.86 13.30 13.40
N ARG A 187 34.73 12.03 13.81
CA ARG A 187 35.54 10.93 13.24
C ARG A 187 35.21 10.62 11.77
N LEU A 188 33.98 10.86 11.34
CA LEU A 188 33.55 10.68 9.95
C LEU A 188 33.95 11.86 9.05
N GLN A 189 34.12 13.05 9.61
CA GLN A 189 34.56 14.23 8.86
C GLN A 189 36.07 14.24 8.60
N ASP A 190 36.87 13.57 9.44
CA ASP A 190 38.32 13.45 9.28
C ASP A 190 38.76 12.26 8.39
N THR A 191 37.82 11.49 7.82
CA THR A 191 38.17 10.47 6.83
C THR A 191 38.53 11.14 5.50
N PRO A 192 39.81 11.12 5.06
CA PRO A 192 40.20 11.78 3.82
C PRO A 192 39.58 11.04 2.64
N LEU A 193 38.86 11.76 1.78
CA LEU A 193 38.34 11.31 0.48
C LEU A 193 39.48 11.03 -0.52
N MET A 194 40.33 10.05 -0.22
CA MET A 194 41.47 9.65 -1.06
C MET A 194 41.35 8.22 -1.60
N PHE A 195 40.21 7.53 -1.42
CA PHE A 195 40.09 6.10 -1.78
C PHE A 195 38.83 5.68 -2.56
N LEU A 196 38.06 6.60 -3.14
CA LEU A 196 36.95 6.26 -4.05
C LEU A 196 37.07 6.91 -5.45
N ASN A 197 38.31 7.14 -5.89
CA ASN A 197 38.63 7.32 -7.31
C ASN A 197 39.61 6.23 -7.70
N GLY A 198 39.09 5.05 -8.01
CA GLY A 198 39.90 3.93 -8.47
C GLY A 198 39.04 2.83 -9.04
N VAL A 199 39.10 2.70 -10.37
CA VAL A 199 38.67 1.54 -11.17
C VAL A 199 37.18 1.54 -11.58
N TYR A 200 36.81 2.44 -12.50
CA TYR A 200 35.98 2.04 -13.63
C TYR A 200 36.85 2.11 -14.89
N ASP A 201 37.55 1.00 -15.12
CA ASP A 201 38.33 0.73 -16.33
C ASP A 201 37.37 0.56 -17.51
N GLU A 202 37.65 1.31 -18.58
CA GLU A 202 37.01 1.24 -19.88
C GLU A 202 37.20 -0.17 -20.47
N ARG A 203 36.11 -0.95 -20.54
CA ARG A 203 35.96 -1.98 -21.57
C ARG A 203 34.63 -1.81 -22.29
N ILE A 204 34.63 -0.81 -23.16
CA ILE A 204 33.86 -0.84 -24.40
C ILE A 204 34.49 -1.96 -25.24
N SER A 205 33.99 -3.19 -25.06
CA SER A 205 34.23 -4.28 -25.99
C SER A 205 32.98 -4.41 -26.85
N SER A 206 33.05 -3.76 -28.00
CA SER A 206 32.20 -3.99 -29.15
C SER A 206 32.30 -5.47 -29.57
N SER A 207 31.29 -6.26 -29.19
CA SER A 207 31.00 -7.54 -29.83
C SER A 207 29.73 -7.36 -30.64
N ASP A 208 29.94 -6.85 -31.84
CA ASP A 208 29.05 -6.92 -32.98
C ASP A 208 28.90 -8.40 -33.39
N GLU A 209 28.03 -9.13 -32.71
CA GLU A 209 27.50 -10.40 -33.20
C GLU A 209 26.19 -10.10 -33.93
N GLY A 210 26.33 -9.78 -35.22
CA GLY A 210 25.24 -9.80 -36.19
C GLY A 210 24.66 -11.22 -36.27
N GLY A 211 23.68 -11.50 -35.43
CA GLY A 211 22.80 -12.64 -35.58
C GLY A 211 21.94 -12.47 -36.84
N PRO A 212 21.69 -13.56 -37.61
CA PRO A 212 20.87 -13.49 -38.82
C PRO A 212 19.45 -13.03 -38.46
N ASP A 213 19.03 -11.95 -39.11
CA ASP A 213 17.69 -11.38 -39.00
C ASP A 213 16.68 -12.33 -39.69
N ASP A 214 16.06 -13.24 -38.93
CA ASP A 214 15.07 -14.23 -39.39
C ASP A 214 13.75 -13.60 -39.91
N ARG A 215 13.70 -12.27 -40.01
CA ARG A 215 12.54 -11.46 -40.36
C ARG A 215 12.04 -11.68 -41.80
N SER A 216 12.83 -12.30 -42.67
CA SER A 216 12.39 -12.67 -44.03
C SER A 216 11.55 -13.95 -44.11
N THR A 217 11.45 -14.75 -43.04
CA THR A 217 10.82 -16.08 -43.12
C THR A 217 9.28 -16.01 -43.14
N TYR A 218 8.68 -14.88 -42.78
CA TYR A 218 7.22 -14.77 -42.62
C TYR A 218 6.49 -13.99 -43.73
N SER A 219 7.18 -13.47 -44.74
CA SER A 219 6.56 -12.62 -45.78
C SER A 219 5.73 -13.37 -46.83
N GLY A 220 5.54 -14.70 -46.71
CA GLY A 220 4.92 -15.53 -47.76
C GLY A 220 3.55 -16.14 -47.46
N MET A 221 2.91 -15.89 -46.30
CA MET A 221 1.69 -16.62 -45.90
C MET A 221 0.35 -15.91 -46.19
N TYR A 222 0.36 -14.72 -46.79
CA TYR A 222 -0.85 -14.00 -47.18
C TYR A 222 -0.76 -13.50 -48.63
N SER A 223 -0.89 -14.42 -49.59
CA SER A 223 -1.13 -14.12 -51.00
C SER A 223 -2.10 -15.14 -51.57
#